data_AF-A0A3A8R702-F1
#
_entry.id   AF-A0A3A8R702-F1
#
_cell.length_a   1.000
_cell.length_b   1.000
_cell.length_c   1.000
_cell.angle_alpha   90.00
_cell.angle_beta   90.00
_cell.angle_gamma   90.00
#
_symmetry.space_group_name_H-M   'P 1'
#
loop_
_entity.id
_entity.type
_entity.pdbx_description
1 polymer ?
#
loop_
_entity_poly.entity_id
_entity_poly.type
_entity_poly.pdbx_seq_one_letter_code
_entity_poly.pdbx_strand_id
1 'polypeptide(L)'
;MAVQYDPSIITKHAQALYNRASGIIFAWGVIGFIGGAIGASAMNAQGAFVLVGGLVVALSGVMFGRARAFSLQLQAQVALCQVAIEANTRRAMAAEPVTARAG
;
A
#
# COMPACT_ATOMS: atom_id res chain seq x y z
N MET A 1 33.17 0.61 -1.70
CA MET A 1 32.34 1.50 -0.85
C MET A 1 31.55 0.61 0.08
N ALA A 2 31.85 0.60 1.38
CA ALA A 2 31.03 -0.14 2.33
C ALA A 2 29.71 0.61 2.46
N VAL A 3 28.63 0.04 1.92
CA VAL A 3 27.29 0.63 2.04
C VAL A 3 26.91 0.54 3.51
N GLN A 4 26.89 1.69 4.20
CA GLN A 4 26.47 1.75 5.58
C GLN A 4 24.95 1.54 5.63
N TYR A 5 24.52 0.49 6.33
CA TYR A 5 23.09 0.19 6.46
C TYR A 5 22.40 1.26 7.31
N ASP A 6 21.47 1.98 6.70
CA ASP A 6 20.63 2.98 7.37
C ASP A 6 19.16 2.49 7.43
N PRO A 7 18.65 2.10 8.61
CA PRO A 7 17.28 1.63 8.77
C PRO A 7 16.24 2.72 8.50
N SER A 8 16.63 4.01 8.49
CA SER A 8 15.72 5.12 8.18
C SER A 8 15.27 5.13 6.72
N ILE A 9 16.02 4.51 5.82
CA ILE A 9 15.65 4.39 4.40
C ILE A 9 14.46 3.43 4.23
N ILE A 10 14.45 2.33 4.97
CA ILE A 10 13.39 1.31 4.89
C ILE A 10 12.08 1.87 5.44
N THR A 11 12.14 2.63 6.54
CA THR A 11 10.94 3.29 7.11
C THR A 11 10.41 4.39 6.18
N LYS A 12 11.29 5.20 5.56
CA LYS A 12 10.87 6.17 4.53
C LYS A 12 10.21 5.50 3.33
N HIS A 13 10.72 4.35 2.90
CA HIS A 13 10.13 3.59 1.80
C HIS A 13 8.73 3.05 2.16
N ALA A 14 8.58 2.50 3.37
CA ALA A 14 7.28 2.06 3.91
C ALA A 14 6.27 3.22 3.99
N GLN A 15 6.70 4.40 4.45
CA GLN A 15 5.84 5.59 4.49
C GLN A 15 5.42 6.06 3.08
N ALA A 16 6.33 6.01 2.11
CA ALA A 16 6.03 6.36 0.72
C ALA A 16 5.01 5.38 0.09
N LEU A 17 5.11 4.08 0.41
CA LEU A 17 4.14 3.06 0.01
C LEU A 17 2.75 3.34 0.60
N TYR A 18 2.70 3.75 1.88
CA TYR A 18 1.44 4.10 2.55
C TYR A 18 0.80 5.37 1.96
N ASN A 19 1.58 6.41 1.69
CA ASN A 19 1.11 7.65 1.07
C ASN A 19 0.64 7.42 -0.38
N ARG A 20 1.27 6.49 -1.12
CA ARG A 20 0.79 6.07 -2.44
C ARG A 20 -0.51 5.29 -2.36
N ALA A 21 -0.69 4.45 -1.33
CA ALA A 21 -1.92 3.68 -1.14
C ALA A 21 -3.16 4.58 -1.01
N SER A 22 -3.06 5.69 -0.26
CA SER A 22 -4.13 6.69 -0.15
C SER A 22 -4.35 7.47 -1.46
N GLY A 23 -3.27 7.81 -2.17
CA GLY A 23 -3.37 8.48 -3.48
C GLY A 23 -4.07 7.62 -4.55
N ILE A 24 -3.86 6.31 -4.55
CA ILE A 24 -4.46 5.38 -5.52
C ILE A 24 -5.97 5.26 -5.33
N ILE A 25 -6.46 5.24 -4.09
CA ILE A 25 -7.91 5.20 -3.81
C ILE A 25 -8.58 6.47 -4.35
N PHE A 26 -7.97 7.63 -4.14
CA PHE A 26 -8.48 8.89 -4.66
C PHE A 26 -8.45 8.95 -6.19
N ALA A 27 -7.33 8.55 -6.81
CA ALA A 27 -7.17 8.53 -8.26
C ALA A 27 -8.19 7.59 -8.94
N TRP A 28 -8.37 6.37 -8.41
CA TRP A 28 -9.37 5.44 -8.94
C TRP A 28 -10.82 5.89 -8.69
N GLY A 29 -11.08 6.57 -7.57
CA GLY A 29 -12.37 7.21 -7.33
C GLY A 29 -12.68 8.31 -8.35
N VAL A 30 -11.70 9.17 -8.66
CA VAL A 30 -11.83 10.24 -9.66
C VAL A 30 -12.00 9.67 -11.08
N ILE A 31 -11.19 8.68 -11.46
CA ILE A 31 -11.32 8.01 -12.76
C ILE A 31 -12.68 7.32 -12.91
N GLY A 32 -13.14 6.63 -11.85
CA GLY A 32 -14.46 6.00 -11.83
C GLY A 32 -15.60 7.02 -11.95
N PHE A 33 -15.48 8.18 -11.28
CA PHE A 33 -16.45 9.26 -11.38
C PHE A 33 -16.49 9.88 -12.79
N ILE A 34 -15.34 10.18 -13.39
CA ILE A 34 -15.25 10.73 -14.75
C ILE A 34 -15.79 9.71 -15.77
N GLY A 35 -15.40 8.44 -15.66
CA GLY A 35 -15.90 7.38 -16.53
C GLY A 35 -17.42 7.19 -16.41
N GLY A 36 -17.95 7.23 -15.18
CA GLY A 36 -19.39 7.18 -14.92
C GLY A 36 -20.15 8.36 -15.51
N ALA A 37 -19.62 9.59 -15.39
CA ALA A 37 -20.24 10.79 -15.96
C ALA A 37 -20.28 10.77 -17.49
N ILE A 38 -19.19 10.32 -18.14
CA ILE A 38 -19.12 10.17 -19.61
C ILE A 38 -20.08 9.08 -20.09
N GLY A 39 -20.09 7.92 -19.41
CA GLY A 39 -20.98 6.81 -19.76
C GLY A 39 -22.46 7.18 -19.62
N ALA A 40 -22.82 7.88 -18.54
CA ALA A 40 -24.18 8.39 -18.34
C ALA A 40 -24.62 9.36 -19.45
N SER A 41 -23.74 10.28 -19.86
CA SER A 41 -24.02 11.22 -20.94
C SER A 41 -24.18 10.53 -22.30
N ALA A 42 -23.41 9.46 -22.57
CA ALA A 42 -23.49 8.72 -23.83
C ALA A 42 -24.80 7.91 -23.97
N MET A 43 -25.42 7.51 -22.85
CA MET A 43 -26.61 6.65 -22.85
C MET A 43 -27.95 7.41 -22.83
N ASN A 44 -27.94 8.76 -22.86
CA ASN A 44 -29.15 9.60 -22.66
C ASN A 44 -29.99 9.18 -21.43
N ALA A 45 -29.34 8.57 -20.43
CA ALA A 45 -30.03 8.09 -19.24
C ALA A 45 -30.50 9.29 -18.41
N GLN A 46 -31.75 9.25 -17.93
CA GLN A 46 -32.33 10.32 -17.13
C GLN A 46 -32.38 9.95 -15.64
N GLY A 47 -32.11 10.95 -14.79
CA GLY A 47 -32.39 10.95 -13.35
C GLY A 47 -31.79 9.77 -12.58
N ALA A 48 -32.63 8.79 -12.26
CA ALA A 48 -32.29 7.71 -11.33
C ALA A 48 -31.26 6.71 -11.88
N PHE A 49 -31.28 6.39 -13.17
CA PHE A 49 -30.34 5.42 -13.75
C PHE A 49 -28.90 5.94 -13.81
N VAL A 50 -28.73 7.25 -14.02
CA VAL A 50 -27.40 7.90 -13.99
C VAL A 50 -26.83 7.89 -12.59
N LEU A 51 -27.65 8.22 -11.59
CA LEU A 51 -27.23 8.21 -10.19
C LEU A 51 -26.86 6.79 -9.73
N VAL A 52 -27.70 5.80 -10.03
CA VAL A 52 -27.45 4.40 -9.64
C VAL A 52 -26.25 3.82 -10.39
N GLY A 53 -26.17 4.02 -11.72
CA GLY A 53 -25.05 3.55 -12.53
C GLY A 53 -23.72 4.20 -12.13
N GLY A 54 -23.73 5.52 -11.91
CA GLY A 54 -22.56 6.26 -11.42
C GLY A 54 -22.12 5.80 -10.03
N LEU A 55 -23.06 5.53 -9.12
CA LEU A 55 -22.77 5.01 -7.79
C LEU A 55 -22.11 3.62 -7.86
N VAL A 56 -22.63 2.72 -8.71
CA VAL A 56 -22.08 1.37 -8.87
C VAL A 56 -20.66 1.41 -9.44
N VAL A 57 -20.41 2.25 -10.45
CA VAL A 57 -19.08 2.42 -11.04
C VAL A 57 -18.11 3.06 -10.04
N ALA A 58 -18.54 4.06 -9.27
CA ALA A 58 -17.73 4.68 -8.23
C ALA A 58 -17.35 3.69 -7.11
N LEU A 59 -18.33 2.92 -6.61
CA LEU A 59 -18.08 1.89 -5.59
C LEU A 59 -17.15 0.80 -6.10
N SER A 60 -17.33 0.36 -7.35
CA SER A 60 -16.44 -0.60 -8.00
C SER A 60 -15.02 -0.06 -8.10
N GLY A 61 -14.86 1.19 -8.55
CA GLY A 61 -13.55 1.87 -8.62
C GLY A 61 -12.86 1.96 -7.26
N VAL A 62 -13.60 2.27 -6.19
CA VAL A 62 -13.06 2.28 -4.82
C VAL A 62 -12.64 0.87 -4.38
N MET A 63 -13.42 -0.17 -4.67
CA MET A 63 -13.04 -1.55 -4.34
C MET A 63 -11.74 -1.99 -5.04
N PHE A 64 -11.60 -1.70 -6.33
CA PHE A 64 -10.35 -1.97 -7.07
C PHE A 64 -9.17 -1.16 -6.52
N GLY A 65 -9.38 0.12 -6.18
CA GLY A 65 -8.37 0.96 -5.53
C GLY A 65 -7.91 0.40 -4.18
N ARG A 66 -8.82 -0.16 -3.38
CA ARG A 66 -8.51 -0.75 -2.07
C ARG A 66 -7.63 -2.00 -2.19
N ALA A 67 -7.86 -2.87 -3.17
CA ALA A 67 -7.03 -4.06 -3.38
C ALA A 67 -5.57 -3.67 -3.71
N ARG A 68 -5.38 -2.65 -4.56
CA ARG A 68 -4.06 -2.10 -4.86
C ARG A 68 -3.42 -1.44 -3.64
N ALA A 69 -4.18 -0.65 -2.88
CA ALA A 69 -3.71 -0.04 -1.64
C ALA A 69 -3.26 -1.10 -0.61
N PHE A 70 -4.03 -2.18 -0.46
CA PHE A 70 -3.72 -3.28 0.43
C PHE A 70 -2.42 -4.00 0.05
N SER A 71 -2.17 -4.21 -1.25
CA SER A 71 -0.91 -4.81 -1.71
C SER A 71 0.32 -3.99 -1.34
N LEU A 72 0.22 -2.66 -1.39
CA LEU A 72 1.31 -1.75 -1.01
C LEU A 72 1.52 -1.74 0.50
N GLN A 73 0.45 -1.80 1.29
CA GLN A 73 0.53 -1.94 2.75
C GLN A 73 1.18 -3.27 3.15
N LEU A 74 0.82 -4.37 2.48
CA LEU A 74 1.45 -5.67 2.69
C LEU A 74 2.95 -5.64 2.41
N GLN A 75 3.37 -5.05 1.30
CA GLN A 75 4.80 -4.88 0.98
C GLN A 75 5.54 -4.07 2.05
N ALA A 76 4.92 -2.99 2.55
CA ALA A 76 5.49 -2.21 3.64
C ALA A 76 5.65 -3.04 4.93
N GLN A 77 4.65 -3.84 5.29
CA GLN A 77 4.72 -4.70 6.47
C GLN A 77 5.78 -5.80 6.35
N VAL A 78 5.93 -6.41 5.17
CA VAL A 78 7.00 -7.40 4.91
C VAL A 78 8.38 -6.77 5.12
N ALA A 79 8.60 -5.57 4.61
CA ALA A 79 9.85 -4.85 4.81
C ALA A 79 10.13 -4.54 6.30
N LEU A 80 9.12 -4.11 7.05
CA LEU A 80 9.26 -3.87 8.49
C LEU A 80 9.54 -5.16 9.26
N CYS A 81 8.89 -6.27 8.89
CA CYS A 81 9.13 -7.57 9.49
C CYS A 81 10.58 -8.02 9.29
N GLN A 82 11.15 -7.81 8.10
CA GLN A 82 12.56 -8.11 7.82
C GLN A 82 13.51 -7.29 8.70
N VAL A 83 13.27 -5.99 8.88
CA VAL A 83 14.07 -5.15 9.79
C VAL A 83 13.98 -5.65 11.24
N ALA A 84 12.78 -6.04 11.68
CA ALA A 84 12.57 -6.56 13.03
C ALA A 84 13.29 -7.91 13.24
N ILE A 85 13.25 -8.81 12.26
CA ILE A 85 13.99 -10.08 12.29
C ILE A 85 15.49 -9.81 12.40
N GLU A 86 16.03 -8.93 11.54
CA GLU A 86 17.46 -8.59 11.55
C GLU A 86 17.90 -7.95 12.89
N ALA A 87 17.07 -7.08 13.46
CA ALA A 87 17.30 -6.49 14.77
C ALA A 87 17.30 -7.55 15.89
N ASN A 88 16.35 -8.49 15.85
CA ASN A 88 16.31 -9.60 16.81
C ASN A 88 17.50 -10.55 16.65
N THR A 89 17.90 -10.89 15.42
CA THR A 89 19.08 -11.72 15.16
C THR A 89 20.36 -11.04 15.67
N ARG A 90 20.52 -9.73 15.43
CA ARG A 90 21.65 -8.96 16.00
C ARG A 90 21.68 -9.00 17.52
N ARG A 91 20.53 -8.83 18.18
CA ARG A 91 20.43 -8.92 19.65
C ARG A 91 20.74 -10.31 20.15
N ALA A 92 20.27 -11.36 19.48
CA ALA A 92 20.57 -12.75 19.85
C ALA A 92 22.06 -13.05 19.75
N MET A 93 22.73 -12.62 18.67
CA MET A 93 24.18 -12.78 18.50
C MET A 93 24.99 -11.95 19.51
N ALA A 94 24.48 -10.79 19.95
CA ALA A 94 25.13 -9.97 20.98
C ALA A 94 24.90 -10.52 22.41
N ALA A 95 23.81 -11.24 22.63
CA ALA A 95 23.45 -11.85 23.91
C ALA A 95 24.07 -13.23 24.13
N GLU A 96 24.58 -13.87 23.08
CA GLU A 96 25.32 -15.14 23.18
C GLU A 96 26.69 -14.87 23.84
N PRO A 97 26.93 -15.34 25.08
CA PRO A 97 28.22 -15.13 25.73
C PRO A 97 29.31 -15.88 24.96
N VAL A 98 30.46 -15.23 24.79
CA VAL A 98 31.70 -15.73 24.14
C VAL A 98 32.12 -17.15 24.58
N THR A 99 31.59 -17.64 25.70
CA THR A 99 31.86 -18.97 26.26
C THR A 99 31.27 -20.15 25.48
N ALA A 100 30.28 -19.95 24.60
CA ALA A 100 29.68 -21.05 23.82
C ALA A 100 30.42 -21.39 22.51
N ARG A 101 31.35 -20.54 22.05
CA ARG A 101 32.06 -20.71 20.77
C ARG A 101 33.38 -21.49 20.84
N ALA A 102 33.76 -22.00 22.02
CA ALA A 102 35.03 -22.68 22.24
C ALA A 102 34.93 -24.20 22.47
N GLY A 103 33.76 -24.82 22.21
CA GLY A 103 33.55 -26.26 22.34
C GLY A 103 33.59 -26.99 21.02
#